data_AF-A0A1V5IL28-F1
#
_entry.id   AF-A0A1V5IL28-F1
#
_cell.length_a   1.000
_cell.length_b   1.000
_cell.length_c   1.000
_cell.angle_alpha   90.00
_cell.angle_beta   90.00
_cell.angle_gamma   90.00
#
_symmetry.space_group_name_H-M   'P 1'
#
loop_
_entity.id
_entity.type
_entity.pdbx_description
1 polymer ?
#
loop_
_entity_poly.entity_id
_entity_poly.type
_entity_poly.pdbx_seq_one_letter_code
_entity_poly.pdbx_strand_id
1 'polypeptide(L)'
;MVQSISYITGRGGKGGREKGKKRRKTFGTSWSALILIYIVLMMFPETGFIVSAAAWSEPFEGYYLYIGDDPDEVESPFWTADVQGITHDDNNWYITQGGDPLGSDPWGSLSKIPISYNLASVSQFDPGVLRITHSSVTPISQYWHYGGLDYYEYNNIGYLIVPLDVSPKPFLLAFFKADDLSFKRAAILSQTSAPWCAVDSKGDIYSGNRSTEYYHYSLCWTSVQEGTGQTDLTLTEIETIPFLNYDGTALNLENLPQGGDFTSSDKHLYIITGARSGPRQYDGISVFDTETHRLVAHSTKGYGIFNYYMEQGFPTYEEPEGLTIWAVEDSMPGYGILHALLIDNDEGFSDDVDLKHYTNTITIDASYSGTGNGRPEAPFTTMAEAQKRINCFYWKNCPAYCPWNSYQLPDPSVLPEGVWCRWGDSEIECFITICNEEGCYDLPWTPNFTACGLCEHSWQVSNLDECYSWEGARFKIHDGTYPESYPESILFDNHMQLFADGGTAHIRSRLALSSPGAINIGSNGGMIIY
;
A
#
# COMPACT_ATOMS: atom_id res chain seq x y z
N MET A 1 18.96 -32.90 -46.82
CA MET A 1 20.42 -33.06 -47.02
C MET A 1 21.10 -32.14 -46.02
N VAL A 2 21.36 -32.57 -44.80
CA VAL A 2 22.38 -33.53 -44.33
C VAL A 2 23.73 -32.83 -44.08
N GLN A 3 24.20 -33.04 -42.84
CA GLN A 3 25.54 -32.92 -42.25
C GLN A 3 26.03 -31.53 -41.85
N SER A 4 26.26 -31.18 -40.57
CA SER A 4 26.83 -31.86 -39.37
C SER A 4 28.35 -32.10 -39.40
N ILE A 5 29.04 -31.38 -38.50
CA ILE A 5 30.17 -31.76 -37.63
C ILE A 5 31.49 -32.18 -38.29
N SER A 6 32.61 -31.54 -37.89
CA SER A 6 33.77 -32.24 -37.29
C SER A 6 34.84 -31.31 -36.72
N TYR A 7 35.18 -31.59 -35.47
CA TYR A 7 36.41 -31.26 -34.76
C TYR A 7 37.64 -31.88 -35.45
N ILE A 8 38.79 -31.18 -35.42
CA ILE A 8 40.11 -31.83 -35.52
C ILE A 8 41.02 -31.30 -34.41
N THR A 9 41.50 -32.24 -33.59
CA THR A 9 42.59 -32.13 -32.63
C THR A 9 43.95 -32.21 -33.33
N GLY A 10 44.96 -31.48 -32.85
CA GLY A 10 46.36 -31.66 -33.29
C GLY A 10 47.38 -31.11 -32.29
N ARG A 11 48.16 -32.02 -31.70
CA ARG A 11 49.25 -31.80 -30.74
C ARG A 11 50.53 -31.21 -31.39
N GLY A 12 51.21 -30.35 -30.64
CA GLY A 12 52.64 -30.50 -30.31
C GLY A 12 53.67 -29.75 -31.17
N GLY A 13 54.61 -29.05 -30.51
CA GLY A 13 55.95 -28.80 -31.08
C GLY A 13 56.59 -27.44 -30.82
N LYS A 14 57.33 -27.34 -29.70
CA LYS A 14 58.56 -26.56 -29.41
C LYS A 14 58.98 -25.39 -30.33
N GLY A 15 59.28 -24.26 -29.65
CA GLY A 15 60.57 -23.57 -29.79
C GLY A 15 60.60 -22.31 -30.66
N GLY A 16 60.58 -21.14 -30.03
CA GLY A 16 60.83 -19.87 -30.71
C GLY A 16 60.86 -18.70 -29.74
N ARG A 17 62.07 -18.30 -29.33
CA ARG A 17 62.32 -17.16 -28.44
C ARG A 17 62.33 -15.89 -29.29
N GLU A 18 61.23 -15.14 -29.32
CA GLU A 18 61.20 -13.81 -29.95
C GLU A 18 60.90 -12.71 -28.92
N LYS A 19 61.86 -11.79 -28.80
CA LYS A 19 61.74 -10.52 -28.09
C LYS A 19 60.93 -9.57 -28.97
N GLY A 20 59.78 -9.08 -28.50
CA GLY A 20 58.96 -8.15 -29.28
C GLY A 20 58.08 -7.24 -28.44
N LYS A 21 58.61 -6.04 -28.12
CA LYS A 21 57.92 -4.76 -27.86
C LYS A 21 56.55 -4.78 -27.14
N LYS A 22 56.56 -4.37 -25.86
CA LYS A 22 55.40 -3.74 -25.19
C LYS A 22 54.91 -2.53 -25.99
N ARG A 23 53.80 -2.66 -26.72
CA ARG A 23 52.99 -1.51 -27.15
C ARG A 23 52.11 -1.09 -25.98
N ARG A 24 52.50 -0.02 -25.27
CA ARG A 24 51.55 0.77 -24.47
C ARG A 24 50.50 1.32 -25.45
N LYS A 25 49.28 0.79 -25.41
CA LYS A 25 48.11 1.51 -25.93
C LYS A 25 47.84 2.63 -24.95
N THR A 26 48.43 3.80 -25.18
CA THR A 26 47.91 5.06 -24.66
C THR A 26 46.52 5.22 -25.26
N PHE A 27 45.48 5.07 -24.45
CA PHE A 27 44.17 5.66 -24.71
C PHE A 27 44.39 7.17 -24.73
N GLY A 28 44.78 7.69 -25.90
CA GLY A 28 44.65 9.10 -26.19
C GLY A 28 43.16 9.35 -26.37
N THR A 29 42.47 9.70 -25.30
CA THR A 29 41.26 10.51 -25.41
C THR A 29 41.65 11.70 -26.27
N SER A 30 41.17 11.71 -27.52
CA SER A 30 41.56 12.77 -28.44
C SER A 30 40.95 14.05 -27.87
N TRP A 31 41.82 15.01 -27.56
CA TRP A 31 41.41 16.37 -27.24
C TRP A 31 40.46 16.93 -28.31
N SER A 32 40.52 16.39 -29.53
CA SER A 32 39.60 16.66 -30.63
C SER A 32 38.13 16.38 -30.30
N ALA A 33 37.80 15.33 -29.55
CA ALA A 33 36.41 15.00 -29.20
C ALA A 33 35.84 15.97 -28.15
N LEU A 34 36.65 16.35 -27.16
CA LEU A 34 36.27 17.36 -26.16
C LEU A 34 36.16 18.75 -26.77
N ILE A 35 37.06 19.10 -27.69
CA ILE A 35 37.00 20.37 -28.44
C ILE A 35 35.76 20.39 -29.34
N LEU A 36 35.37 19.28 -29.95
CA LEU A 36 34.16 19.24 -30.78
C LEU A 36 32.88 19.46 -29.94
N ILE A 37 32.78 18.81 -28.77
CA ILE A 37 31.66 19.01 -27.83
C ILE A 37 31.63 20.47 -27.35
N TYR A 38 32.79 21.04 -27.02
CA TYR A 38 32.88 22.43 -26.57
C TYR A 38 32.53 23.44 -27.67
N ILE A 39 32.94 23.19 -28.93
CA ILE A 39 32.57 24.02 -30.08
C ILE A 39 31.06 23.91 -30.37
N VAL A 40 30.46 22.72 -30.27
CA VAL A 40 29.01 22.55 -30.44
C VAL A 40 28.25 23.30 -29.34
N LEU A 41 28.70 23.24 -28.08
CA LEU A 41 28.08 23.99 -26.98
C LEU A 41 28.25 25.51 -27.12
N MET A 42 29.33 26.00 -27.74
CA MET A 42 29.56 27.44 -27.95
C MET A 42 28.95 27.98 -29.25
N MET A 43 28.65 27.15 -30.25
CA MET A 43 28.03 27.58 -31.50
C MET A 43 26.50 27.73 -31.41
N PHE A 44 25.90 27.20 -30.35
CA PHE A 44 24.46 27.37 -30.07
C PHE A 44 24.21 27.89 -28.64
N PRO A 45 24.72 29.09 -28.27
CA PRO A 45 24.51 29.64 -26.93
C PRO A 45 23.03 29.99 -26.66
N GLU A 46 22.19 30.04 -27.71
CA GLU A 46 20.76 30.32 -27.63
C GLU A 46 19.86 29.10 -27.85
N THR A 47 20.41 27.92 -28.22
CA THR A 47 19.65 26.68 -28.00
C THR A 47 19.91 26.26 -26.57
N GLY A 48 19.30 27.00 -25.63
CA GLY A 48 19.09 26.45 -24.31
C GLY A 48 18.52 25.06 -24.52
N PHE A 49 19.28 24.04 -24.09
CA PHE A 49 18.65 22.76 -23.80
C PHE A 49 17.64 23.11 -22.72
N ILE A 50 16.41 23.40 -23.14
CA ILE A 50 15.24 23.14 -22.32
C ILE A 50 15.30 21.62 -22.20
N VAL A 51 16.11 21.14 -21.25
CA VAL A 51 15.74 19.94 -20.52
C VAL A 51 14.40 20.36 -19.95
N SER A 52 13.34 20.07 -20.71
CA SER A 52 12.03 19.92 -20.16
C SER A 52 12.31 18.90 -19.08
N ALA A 53 12.48 19.37 -17.84
CA ALA A 53 12.24 18.54 -16.70
C ALA A 53 10.84 18.02 -17.01
N ALA A 54 10.77 16.77 -17.47
CA ALA A 54 9.54 16.03 -17.39
C ALA A 54 9.29 16.06 -15.89
N ALA A 55 8.52 17.07 -15.46
CA ALA A 55 7.96 17.12 -14.14
C ALA A 55 7.37 15.74 -13.99
N TRP A 56 7.87 15.01 -13.00
CA TRP A 56 7.39 13.67 -12.72
C TRP A 56 5.90 13.84 -12.46
N SER A 57 5.09 13.56 -13.48
CA SER A 57 3.65 13.76 -13.51
C SER A 57 2.93 12.58 -12.87
N GLU A 58 3.69 11.54 -12.53
CA GLU A 58 3.15 10.35 -11.91
C GLU A 58 2.69 10.72 -10.49
N PRO A 59 1.40 10.53 -10.18
CA PRO A 59 0.90 10.71 -8.84
C PRO A 59 1.67 9.80 -7.88
N PHE A 60 1.97 10.29 -6.68
CA PHE A 60 2.44 9.40 -5.63
C PHE A 60 1.31 8.48 -5.16
N GLU A 61 1.61 7.21 -4.92
CA GLU A 61 0.61 6.17 -4.64
C GLU A 61 0.88 5.41 -3.33
N GLY A 62 1.51 6.06 -2.35
CA GLY A 62 1.61 5.56 -0.97
C GLY A 62 0.44 6.06 -0.12
N TYR A 63 -0.65 5.29 -0.07
CA TYR A 63 -1.89 5.63 0.61
C TYR A 63 -1.82 5.26 2.09
N TYR A 64 -0.95 5.95 2.81
CA TYR A 64 -0.54 5.55 4.15
C TYR A 64 -1.20 6.34 5.26
N LEU A 65 -1.83 7.49 5.01
CA LEU A 65 -2.37 8.31 6.08
C LEU A 65 -3.76 7.84 6.46
N TYR A 66 -3.91 7.16 7.59
CA TYR A 66 -5.20 6.78 8.13
C TYR A 66 -6.06 8.02 8.48
N ILE A 67 -7.26 8.09 7.89
CA ILE A 67 -8.22 9.20 8.04
C ILE A 67 -9.56 8.80 8.66
N GLY A 68 -9.61 7.66 9.35
CA GLY A 68 -10.79 7.26 10.14
C GLY A 68 -11.58 6.14 9.50
N ASP A 69 -12.63 5.74 10.21
CA ASP A 69 -13.53 4.67 9.82
C ASP A 69 -14.90 5.30 9.46
N ASP A 70 -15.46 4.94 8.31
CA ASP A 70 -16.84 5.27 7.94
C ASP A 70 -17.41 4.25 6.92
N PRO A 71 -18.29 3.33 7.32
CA PRO A 71 -18.85 3.18 8.68
C PRO A 71 -17.81 2.79 9.74
N ASP A 72 -18.16 3.03 11.00
CA ASP A 72 -17.40 2.73 12.22
C ASP A 72 -18.33 1.93 13.14
N GLU A 73 -18.03 0.65 13.35
CA GLU A 73 -18.79 -0.29 14.19
C GLU A 73 -20.28 -0.35 13.81
N VAL A 74 -20.58 -0.60 12.53
CA VAL A 74 -21.97 -0.62 12.05
C VAL A 74 -22.46 -2.00 11.63
N GLU A 75 -23.57 -2.39 12.24
CA GLU A 75 -24.45 -3.44 11.76
C GLU A 75 -25.43 -2.90 10.68
N SER A 76 -25.34 -3.39 9.43
CA SER A 76 -26.42 -3.24 8.46
C SER A 76 -26.98 -4.61 8.07
N PRO A 77 -28.29 -4.85 8.26
CA PRO A 77 -28.93 -6.14 7.95
C PRO A 77 -28.90 -6.50 6.47
N PHE A 78 -28.40 -5.58 5.63
CA PHE A 78 -28.32 -5.75 4.19
C PHE A 78 -26.99 -6.32 3.72
N TRP A 79 -25.85 -5.84 4.25
CA TRP A 79 -24.56 -6.08 3.61
C TRP A 79 -23.39 -6.40 4.56
N THR A 80 -23.52 -6.23 5.89
CA THR A 80 -22.37 -6.35 6.81
C THR A 80 -22.13 -7.77 7.28
N ALA A 81 -23.18 -8.58 7.38
CA ALA A 81 -23.07 -9.98 7.78
C ALA A 81 -22.16 -10.77 6.84
N ASP A 82 -21.13 -11.40 7.38
CA ASP A 82 -20.12 -12.19 6.66
C ASP A 82 -19.63 -11.47 5.39
N VAL A 83 -19.30 -10.18 5.50
CA VAL A 83 -18.73 -9.43 4.38
C VAL A 83 -17.36 -9.99 4.00
N GLN A 84 -17.00 -9.97 2.72
CA GLN A 84 -15.82 -10.68 2.20
C GLN A 84 -15.01 -9.88 1.18
N GLY A 85 -15.51 -8.71 0.76
CA GLY A 85 -14.84 -7.89 -0.25
C GLY A 85 -15.57 -6.58 -0.52
N ILE A 86 -14.80 -5.57 -0.91
CA ILE A 86 -15.29 -4.27 -1.37
C ILE A 86 -14.49 -3.81 -2.60
N THR A 87 -15.18 -3.22 -3.57
CA THR A 87 -14.60 -2.44 -4.68
C THR A 87 -15.58 -1.33 -5.07
N HIS A 88 -15.25 -0.53 -6.07
CA HIS A 88 -16.11 0.55 -6.53
C HIS A 88 -15.98 0.81 -8.04
N ASP A 89 -16.96 1.53 -8.58
CA ASP A 89 -16.78 2.34 -9.77
C ASP A 89 -16.95 3.82 -9.42
N ASP A 90 -17.08 4.70 -10.41
CA ASP A 90 -17.26 6.14 -10.18
C ASP A 90 -18.57 6.50 -9.45
N ASN A 91 -19.52 5.58 -9.33
CA ASN A 91 -20.89 5.85 -8.88
C ASN A 91 -21.43 4.85 -7.85
N ASN A 92 -20.77 3.73 -7.61
CA ASN A 92 -21.28 2.65 -6.78
C ASN A 92 -20.17 1.94 -6.01
N TRP A 93 -20.48 1.59 -4.78
CA TRP A 93 -19.81 0.53 -4.03
C TRP A 93 -20.32 -0.83 -4.50
N TYR A 94 -19.42 -1.80 -4.56
CA TYR A 94 -19.72 -3.20 -4.80
C TYR A 94 -19.18 -4.03 -3.65
N ILE A 95 -20.04 -4.84 -3.04
CA ILE A 95 -19.71 -5.55 -1.80
C ILE A 95 -20.07 -7.03 -1.97
N THR A 96 -19.15 -7.91 -1.61
CA THR A 96 -19.37 -9.35 -1.56
C THR A 96 -19.57 -9.82 -0.14
N GLN A 97 -20.43 -10.83 0.01
CA GLN A 97 -20.67 -11.50 1.27
C GLN A 97 -20.50 -13.00 1.08
N GLY A 98 -19.93 -13.66 2.07
CA GLY A 98 -20.01 -15.09 2.26
C GLY A 98 -21.41 -15.50 2.69
N GLY A 99 -21.62 -16.80 2.74
CA GLY A 99 -22.81 -17.37 3.37
C GLY A 99 -22.36 -18.43 4.33
N ASP A 100 -23.01 -18.55 5.48
CA ASP A 100 -22.74 -19.63 6.40
C ASP A 100 -23.50 -20.88 5.94
N PRO A 101 -22.83 -21.93 5.39
CA PRO A 101 -23.51 -23.14 4.94
C PRO A 101 -24.25 -23.89 6.07
N LEU A 102 -23.98 -23.55 7.33
CA LEU A 102 -24.63 -24.11 8.53
C LEU A 102 -25.54 -23.09 9.24
N GLY A 103 -25.55 -21.83 8.80
CA GLY A 103 -26.19 -20.71 9.48
C GLY A 103 -27.56 -20.34 8.94
N SER A 104 -28.07 -19.20 9.40
CA SER A 104 -29.38 -18.66 9.02
C SER A 104 -29.39 -17.95 7.67
N ASP A 105 -28.22 -17.50 7.20
CA ASP A 105 -28.01 -16.95 5.86
C ASP A 105 -26.97 -17.80 5.11
N PRO A 106 -27.39 -18.90 4.47
CA PRO A 106 -26.48 -19.72 3.69
C PRO A 106 -26.11 -19.06 2.36
N TRP A 107 -26.48 -17.80 2.13
CA TRP A 107 -26.46 -17.19 0.81
C TRP A 107 -25.37 -16.12 0.65
N GLY A 108 -24.20 -16.55 0.16
CA GLY A 108 -23.24 -15.63 -0.43
C GLY A 108 -23.90 -14.73 -1.48
N SER A 109 -23.54 -13.45 -1.49
CA SER A 109 -24.23 -12.44 -2.27
C SER A 109 -23.30 -11.34 -2.79
N LEU A 110 -23.76 -10.63 -3.82
CA LEU A 110 -23.11 -9.47 -4.41
C LEU A 110 -24.09 -8.31 -4.41
N SER A 111 -23.68 -7.20 -3.81
CA SER A 111 -24.47 -5.99 -3.65
C SER A 111 -23.85 -4.85 -4.46
N LYS A 112 -24.71 -3.99 -5.01
CA LYS A 112 -24.36 -2.71 -5.63
C LYS A 112 -25.07 -1.62 -4.85
N ILE A 113 -24.31 -0.63 -4.38
CA ILE A 113 -24.81 0.46 -3.56
C ILE A 113 -24.35 1.78 -4.17
N PRO A 114 -25.26 2.65 -4.64
CA PRO A 114 -24.85 3.97 -5.12
C PRO A 114 -24.11 4.76 -4.05
N ILE A 115 -23.00 5.40 -4.43
CA ILE A 115 -22.07 6.09 -3.51
C ILE A 115 -22.73 7.29 -2.81
N SER A 116 -23.86 7.77 -3.33
CA SER A 116 -24.66 8.81 -2.70
C SER A 116 -25.35 8.36 -1.41
N TYR A 117 -25.41 7.06 -1.14
CA TYR A 117 -25.97 6.52 0.10
C TYR A 117 -24.88 6.36 1.16
N ASN A 118 -25.24 6.67 2.40
CA ASN A 118 -24.40 6.34 3.54
C ASN A 118 -24.48 4.83 3.82
N LEU A 119 -23.34 4.14 3.71
CA LEU A 119 -23.20 2.69 3.93
C LEU A 119 -23.72 2.24 5.30
N ALA A 120 -23.66 3.10 6.33
CA ALA A 120 -24.15 2.82 7.67
C ALA A 120 -25.68 2.73 7.80
N SER A 121 -26.42 3.25 6.80
CA SER A 121 -27.89 3.38 6.89
C SER A 121 -28.64 2.94 5.64
N VAL A 122 -27.92 2.53 4.61
CA VAL A 122 -28.49 2.10 3.33
C VAL A 122 -29.32 0.82 3.51
N SER A 123 -30.46 0.78 2.81
CA SER A 123 -31.37 -0.35 2.77
C SER A 123 -31.35 -1.04 1.41
N GLN A 124 -31.60 -2.36 1.40
CA GLN A 124 -31.80 -3.14 0.17
C GLN A 124 -32.95 -2.63 -0.72
N PHE A 125 -33.84 -1.80 -0.16
CA PHE A 125 -35.01 -1.26 -0.87
C PHE A 125 -34.77 0.15 -1.41
N ASP A 126 -33.60 0.74 -1.16
CA ASP A 126 -33.30 2.08 -1.63
C ASP A 126 -33.13 2.11 -3.16
N PRO A 127 -33.62 3.17 -3.85
CA PRO A 127 -33.51 3.27 -5.30
C PRO A 127 -32.08 3.13 -5.81
N GLY A 128 -31.85 2.20 -6.73
CA GLY A 128 -30.54 1.94 -7.33
C GLY A 128 -29.68 0.93 -6.59
N VAL A 129 -30.07 0.54 -5.38
CA VAL A 129 -29.44 -0.59 -4.67
C VAL A 129 -29.87 -1.90 -5.35
N LEU A 130 -28.90 -2.73 -5.70
CA LEU A 130 -29.13 -4.07 -6.25
C LEU A 130 -28.45 -5.10 -5.35
N ARG A 131 -29.05 -6.28 -5.23
CA ARG A 131 -28.42 -7.45 -4.61
C ARG A 131 -28.80 -8.69 -5.38
N ILE A 132 -27.81 -9.53 -5.66
CA ILE A 132 -28.01 -10.87 -6.18
C ILE A 132 -27.46 -11.88 -5.17
N THR A 133 -28.19 -12.96 -4.96
CA THR A 133 -27.71 -14.09 -4.17
C THR A 133 -27.14 -15.15 -5.10
N HIS A 134 -26.20 -15.96 -4.63
CA HIS A 134 -25.64 -17.04 -5.45
C HIS A 134 -26.73 -17.98 -6.02
N SER A 135 -27.80 -18.21 -5.27
CA SER A 135 -28.93 -19.07 -5.68
C SER A 135 -29.68 -18.54 -6.90
N SER A 136 -29.60 -17.23 -7.17
CA SER A 136 -30.17 -16.61 -8.37
C SER A 136 -29.34 -16.84 -9.64
N VAL A 137 -28.09 -17.32 -9.50
CA VAL A 137 -27.15 -17.49 -10.61
C VAL A 137 -26.82 -18.96 -10.81
N THR A 138 -27.68 -19.66 -11.55
CA THR A 138 -27.64 -21.13 -11.72
C THR A 138 -26.25 -21.72 -12.03
N PRO A 139 -25.41 -21.14 -12.92
CA PRO A 139 -24.09 -21.72 -13.23
C PRO A 139 -23.12 -21.79 -12.04
N ILE A 140 -23.30 -20.93 -11.03
CA ILE A 140 -22.43 -20.80 -9.86
C ILE A 140 -23.20 -20.89 -8.54
N SER A 141 -24.44 -21.42 -8.57
CA SER A 141 -25.38 -21.45 -7.42
C SER A 141 -24.98 -22.41 -6.29
N GLN A 142 -23.72 -22.75 -6.22
CA GLN A 142 -23.13 -23.74 -5.34
C GLN A 142 -21.87 -23.24 -4.64
N TYR A 143 -21.42 -22.05 -5.03
CA TYR A 143 -20.35 -21.30 -4.38
C TYR A 143 -21.02 -20.33 -3.44
N TRP A 144 -20.71 -20.45 -2.15
CA TRP A 144 -21.29 -19.61 -1.10
C TRP A 144 -20.27 -18.59 -0.57
N HIS A 145 -18.97 -18.77 -0.84
CA HIS A 145 -17.92 -17.83 -0.45
C HIS A 145 -17.57 -16.94 -1.63
N TYR A 146 -17.87 -15.64 -1.53
CA TYR A 146 -17.57 -14.61 -2.53
C TYR A 146 -16.45 -13.75 -1.96
N GLY A 147 -15.19 -14.04 -2.29
CA GLY A 147 -14.05 -13.35 -1.70
C GLY A 147 -13.87 -11.88 -2.17
N GLY A 148 -12.69 -11.33 -1.92
CA GLY A 148 -12.29 -9.98 -2.31
C GLY A 148 -12.37 -9.78 -3.83
N LEU A 149 -13.39 -9.06 -4.27
CA LEU A 149 -13.65 -8.74 -5.67
C LEU A 149 -12.87 -7.52 -6.15
N ASP A 150 -12.84 -7.34 -7.47
CA ASP A 150 -12.33 -6.11 -8.09
C ASP A 150 -13.18 -5.67 -9.29
N TYR A 151 -13.02 -4.41 -9.71
CA TYR A 151 -13.70 -3.76 -10.82
C TYR A 151 -12.76 -3.51 -12.00
N TYR A 152 -13.23 -3.77 -13.22
CA TYR A 152 -12.52 -3.42 -14.44
C TYR A 152 -13.45 -2.92 -15.54
N GLU A 153 -13.09 -1.81 -16.18
CA GLU A 153 -13.81 -1.31 -17.34
C GLU A 153 -13.18 -1.77 -18.65
N TYR A 154 -13.96 -2.49 -19.46
CA TYR A 154 -13.57 -2.91 -20.81
C TYR A 154 -14.56 -2.43 -21.85
N ASN A 155 -14.09 -1.65 -22.82
CA ASN A 155 -14.91 -1.07 -23.89
C ASN A 155 -16.12 -0.26 -23.37
N ASN A 156 -15.93 0.57 -22.33
CA ASN A 156 -16.97 1.34 -21.64
C ASN A 156 -18.07 0.48 -21.00
N ILE A 157 -17.72 -0.75 -20.59
CA ILE A 157 -18.58 -1.63 -19.82
C ILE A 157 -17.80 -2.04 -18.58
N GLY A 158 -18.32 -1.69 -17.41
CA GLY A 158 -17.79 -2.14 -16.13
C GLY A 158 -18.11 -3.61 -15.86
N TYR A 159 -17.10 -4.35 -15.39
CA TYR A 159 -17.20 -5.72 -14.95
C TYR A 159 -16.72 -5.85 -13.51
N LEU A 160 -17.38 -6.72 -12.76
CA LEU A 160 -16.95 -7.16 -11.44
C LEU A 160 -16.36 -8.55 -11.58
N ILE A 161 -15.16 -8.74 -11.05
CA ILE A 161 -14.44 -10.01 -11.02
C ILE A 161 -14.52 -10.50 -9.58
N VAL A 162 -15.24 -11.59 -9.37
CA VAL A 162 -15.52 -12.10 -8.03
C VAL A 162 -14.88 -13.47 -7.88
N PRO A 163 -13.93 -13.65 -6.97
CA PRO A 163 -13.37 -14.95 -6.69
C PRO A 163 -14.37 -15.78 -5.87
N LEU A 164 -14.57 -17.03 -6.27
CA LEU A 164 -15.55 -17.93 -5.68
C LEU A 164 -14.87 -19.18 -5.13
N ASP A 165 -15.09 -19.44 -3.85
CA ASP A 165 -14.57 -20.60 -3.13
C ASP A 165 -15.73 -21.50 -2.65
N VAL A 166 -15.53 -22.81 -2.76
CA VAL A 166 -16.29 -23.83 -2.02
C VAL A 166 -15.54 -25.15 -2.12
N SER A 167 -14.98 -25.64 -1.02
CA SER A 167 -14.38 -26.98 -0.99
C SER A 167 -15.48 -28.06 -1.04
N PRO A 168 -15.35 -29.13 -1.87
CA PRO A 168 -14.19 -29.56 -2.67
C PRO A 168 -14.26 -29.19 -4.16
N LYS A 169 -15.02 -28.17 -4.55
CA LYS A 169 -15.18 -27.78 -5.96
C LYS A 169 -13.95 -27.00 -6.46
N PRO A 170 -13.75 -26.91 -7.79
CA PRO A 170 -12.74 -26.02 -8.35
C PRO A 170 -13.07 -24.56 -8.00
N PHE A 171 -12.05 -23.77 -7.66
CA PHE A 171 -12.17 -22.34 -7.42
C PHE A 171 -12.40 -21.61 -8.75
N LEU A 172 -13.20 -20.55 -8.73
CA LEU A 172 -13.56 -19.81 -9.93
C LEU A 172 -13.27 -18.32 -9.80
N LEU A 173 -13.12 -17.65 -10.93
CA LEU A 173 -13.42 -16.22 -11.06
C LEU A 173 -14.74 -16.08 -11.81
N ALA A 174 -15.74 -15.46 -11.21
CA ALA A 174 -17.00 -15.12 -11.83
C ALA A 174 -17.00 -13.65 -12.30
N PHE A 175 -17.60 -13.41 -13.46
CA PHE A 175 -17.64 -12.10 -14.09
C PHE A 175 -19.08 -11.63 -14.14
N PHE A 176 -19.36 -10.49 -13.55
CA PHE A 176 -20.66 -9.83 -13.55
C PHE A 176 -20.56 -8.50 -14.26
N LYS A 177 -21.64 -8.04 -14.89
CA LYS A 177 -21.74 -6.63 -15.29
C LYS A 177 -21.97 -5.76 -14.06
N ALA A 178 -21.22 -4.69 -13.93
CA ALA A 178 -21.35 -3.74 -12.83
C ALA A 178 -22.69 -2.99 -12.86
N ASP A 179 -23.25 -2.74 -14.06
CA ASP A 179 -24.50 -1.97 -14.21
C ASP A 179 -25.72 -2.66 -13.56
N ASP A 180 -25.92 -3.94 -13.84
CA ASP A 180 -27.13 -4.70 -13.49
C ASP A 180 -26.85 -5.98 -12.68
N LEU A 181 -25.60 -6.19 -12.26
CA LEU A 181 -25.12 -7.41 -11.61
C LEU A 181 -25.40 -8.70 -12.42
N SER A 182 -25.63 -8.61 -13.73
CA SER A 182 -25.91 -9.80 -14.53
C SER A 182 -24.66 -10.66 -14.70
N PHE A 183 -24.78 -11.94 -14.40
CA PHE A 183 -23.71 -12.91 -14.59
C PHE A 183 -23.38 -13.10 -16.07
N LYS A 184 -22.09 -13.00 -16.40
CA LYS A 184 -21.57 -13.15 -17.75
C LYS A 184 -20.96 -14.52 -17.94
N ARG A 185 -19.85 -14.79 -17.26
CA ARG A 185 -19.12 -16.05 -17.36
C ARG A 185 -18.37 -16.35 -16.06
N ALA A 186 -17.84 -17.56 -15.96
CA ALA A 186 -16.82 -17.90 -14.97
C ALA A 186 -15.67 -18.66 -15.60
N ALA A 187 -14.48 -18.49 -15.03
CA ALA A 187 -13.27 -19.25 -15.36
C ALA A 187 -12.85 -20.11 -14.19
N ILE A 188 -12.37 -21.32 -14.46
CA ILE A 188 -11.79 -22.20 -13.44
C ILE A 188 -10.34 -21.81 -13.20
N LEU A 189 -9.96 -21.68 -11.92
CA LEU A 189 -8.59 -21.44 -11.51
C LEU A 189 -7.85 -22.75 -11.22
N SER A 190 -6.53 -22.74 -11.45
CA SER A 190 -5.60 -23.84 -11.15
C SER A 190 -5.21 -23.91 -9.66
N GLN A 191 -5.41 -22.82 -8.92
CA GLN A 191 -5.02 -22.67 -7.51
C GLN A 191 -5.90 -23.47 -6.54
N THR A 192 -5.49 -23.53 -5.26
CA THR A 192 -6.12 -24.35 -4.20
C THR A 192 -7.04 -23.58 -3.24
N SER A 193 -7.18 -22.27 -3.43
CA SER A 193 -8.13 -21.37 -2.75
C SER A 193 -8.12 -20.05 -3.52
N ALA A 194 -9.23 -19.31 -3.55
CA ALA A 194 -9.32 -18.00 -4.22
C ALA A 194 -10.01 -17.00 -3.29
N PRO A 195 -9.31 -16.49 -2.26
CA PRO A 195 -9.89 -15.54 -1.32
C PRO A 195 -9.98 -14.12 -1.88
N TRP A 196 -9.19 -13.77 -2.90
CA TRP A 196 -9.19 -12.43 -3.51
C TRP A 196 -8.77 -12.47 -4.98
N CYS A 197 -9.06 -11.40 -5.71
CA CYS A 197 -8.42 -11.05 -6.97
C CYS A 197 -8.19 -9.54 -7.11
N ALA A 198 -7.29 -9.14 -7.99
CA ALA A 198 -7.05 -7.76 -8.40
C ALA A 198 -6.84 -7.70 -9.92
N VAL A 199 -7.09 -6.56 -10.55
CA VAL A 199 -6.99 -6.36 -11.99
C VAL A 199 -6.11 -5.15 -12.28
N ASP A 200 -5.09 -5.30 -13.11
CA ASP A 200 -4.24 -4.18 -13.50
C ASP A 200 -4.90 -3.32 -14.59
N SER A 201 -4.31 -2.17 -14.93
CA SER A 201 -4.83 -1.27 -15.96
C SER A 201 -4.92 -1.89 -17.36
N LYS A 202 -4.20 -3.00 -17.61
CA LYS A 202 -4.25 -3.75 -18.88
C LYS A 202 -5.37 -4.79 -18.91
N GLY A 203 -6.02 -5.03 -17.77
CA GLY A 203 -7.05 -6.05 -17.62
C GLY A 203 -6.49 -7.44 -17.38
N ASP A 204 -5.21 -7.56 -17.01
CA ASP A 204 -4.68 -8.82 -16.51
C ASP A 204 -5.12 -9.02 -15.06
N ILE A 205 -5.40 -10.28 -14.70
CA ILE A 205 -5.99 -10.63 -13.42
C ILE A 205 -4.93 -11.28 -12.54
N TYR A 206 -4.83 -10.80 -11.32
CA TYR A 206 -3.98 -11.33 -10.27
C TYR A 206 -4.85 -11.97 -9.20
N SER A 207 -4.43 -13.12 -8.70
CA SER A 207 -5.18 -13.85 -7.67
C SER A 207 -4.21 -14.69 -6.87
N GLY A 208 -4.38 -14.70 -5.56
CA GLY A 208 -3.49 -15.40 -4.64
C GLY A 208 -4.07 -16.71 -4.18
N ASN A 209 -3.19 -17.68 -3.93
CA ASN A 209 -3.53 -18.74 -3.00
C ASN A 209 -3.14 -18.32 -1.58
N ARG A 210 -3.17 -19.31 -0.71
CA ARG A 210 -2.70 -19.22 0.65
C ARG A 210 -1.14 -19.20 0.68
N SER A 211 -0.57 -17.99 0.76
CA SER A 211 0.62 -17.55 1.54
C SER A 211 1.86 -17.01 0.83
N THR A 212 2.50 -17.72 -0.09
CA THR A 212 3.88 -17.36 -0.54
C THR A 212 3.96 -16.78 -1.94
N GLU A 213 2.89 -16.90 -2.71
CA GLU A 213 2.85 -16.54 -4.13
C GLU A 213 1.45 -16.12 -4.55
N TYR A 214 1.38 -15.45 -5.68
CA TYR A 214 0.16 -15.13 -6.39
C TYR A 214 0.33 -15.40 -7.88
N TYR A 215 -0.77 -15.57 -8.58
CA TYR A 215 -0.81 -15.96 -9.98
C TYR A 215 -1.21 -14.77 -10.83
N HIS A 216 -0.56 -14.62 -11.98
CA HIS A 216 -0.88 -13.63 -13.00
C HIS A 216 -1.54 -14.33 -14.18
N TYR A 217 -2.75 -13.92 -14.52
CA TYR A 217 -3.57 -14.47 -15.58
C TYR A 217 -3.86 -13.41 -16.62
N SER A 218 -3.82 -13.80 -17.90
CA SER A 218 -4.39 -13.02 -18.99
C SER A 218 -5.74 -13.58 -19.42
N LEU A 219 -6.60 -12.68 -19.89
CA LEU A 219 -7.97 -12.99 -20.28
C LEU A 219 -8.34 -12.35 -21.63
N CYS A 220 -9.10 -13.08 -22.44
CA CYS A 220 -9.76 -12.50 -23.61
C CYS A 220 -11.07 -11.81 -23.20
N TRP A 221 -11.02 -10.51 -22.92
CA TRP A 221 -12.18 -9.72 -22.48
C TRP A 221 -13.35 -9.70 -23.48
N THR A 222 -13.07 -9.81 -24.79
CA THR A 222 -14.13 -9.95 -25.81
C THR A 222 -14.99 -11.19 -25.55
N SER A 223 -14.39 -12.31 -25.11
CA SER A 223 -15.13 -13.53 -24.76
C SER A 223 -16.03 -13.35 -23.54
N VAL A 224 -15.63 -12.51 -22.57
CA VAL A 224 -16.49 -12.13 -21.42
C VAL A 224 -17.67 -11.30 -21.90
N GLN A 225 -17.42 -10.29 -22.72
CA GLN A 225 -18.43 -9.37 -23.24
C GLN A 225 -19.50 -10.08 -24.07
N GLU A 226 -19.08 -10.95 -25.00
CA GLU A 226 -19.96 -11.72 -25.90
C GLU A 226 -20.66 -12.90 -25.20
N GLY A 227 -20.08 -13.39 -24.10
CA GLY A 227 -20.54 -14.54 -23.34
C GLY A 227 -21.75 -14.29 -22.42
N THR A 228 -22.59 -15.31 -22.21
CA THR A 228 -23.64 -15.27 -21.18
C THR A 228 -23.89 -16.64 -20.57
N GLY A 229 -23.88 -16.75 -19.24
CA GLY A 229 -24.38 -17.91 -18.49
C GLY A 229 -23.52 -19.17 -18.55
N GLN A 230 -22.21 -19.06 -18.84
CA GLN A 230 -21.32 -20.22 -19.04
C GLN A 230 -20.09 -20.18 -18.12
N THR A 231 -19.59 -21.36 -17.72
CA THR A 231 -18.40 -21.53 -16.87
C THR A 231 -17.21 -22.09 -17.66
N ASP A 232 -17.11 -21.73 -18.94
CA ASP A 232 -16.15 -22.27 -19.92
C ASP A 232 -15.10 -21.23 -20.33
N LEU A 233 -14.97 -20.15 -19.57
CA LEU A 233 -13.98 -19.11 -19.84
C LEU A 233 -12.58 -19.65 -19.50
N THR A 234 -11.65 -19.48 -20.43
CA THR A 234 -10.25 -19.89 -20.23
C THR A 234 -9.44 -18.69 -19.77
N LEU A 235 -8.79 -18.83 -18.62
CA LEU A 235 -7.68 -17.97 -18.20
C LEU A 235 -6.37 -18.58 -18.68
N THR A 236 -5.44 -17.74 -19.13
CA THR A 236 -4.08 -18.17 -19.44
C THR A 236 -3.17 -17.69 -18.32
N GLU A 237 -2.72 -18.61 -17.47
CA GLU A 237 -1.70 -18.34 -16.47
C GLU A 237 -0.40 -17.93 -17.19
N ILE A 238 0.04 -16.71 -16.94
CA ILE A 238 1.25 -16.11 -17.49
C ILE A 238 2.44 -16.51 -16.63
N GLU A 239 2.32 -16.29 -15.32
CA GLU A 239 3.36 -16.59 -14.34
C GLU A 239 2.83 -16.75 -12.92
N THR A 240 3.67 -17.34 -12.07
CA THR A 240 3.51 -17.43 -10.62
C THR A 240 4.55 -16.53 -9.98
N ILE A 241 4.11 -15.58 -9.15
CA ILE A 241 4.92 -14.50 -8.63
C ILE A 241 5.09 -14.67 -7.12
N PRO A 242 6.32 -14.73 -6.58
CA PRO A 242 6.52 -14.82 -5.15
C PRO A 242 6.26 -13.48 -4.46
N PHE A 243 5.71 -13.52 -3.26
CA PHE A 243 5.82 -12.39 -2.35
C PHE A 243 7.25 -12.33 -1.80
N LEU A 244 7.89 -11.15 -1.86
CA LEU A 244 9.26 -10.96 -1.36
C LEU A 244 9.30 -9.93 -0.23
N ASN A 245 10.17 -10.12 0.75
CA ASN A 245 10.53 -9.14 1.77
C ASN A 245 11.30 -7.97 1.15
N TYR A 246 11.52 -6.92 1.97
CA TYR A 246 12.36 -5.76 1.62
C TYR A 246 13.74 -6.14 1.05
N ASP A 247 14.36 -7.19 1.60
CA ASP A 247 15.68 -7.68 1.18
C ASP A 247 15.65 -8.64 -0.04
N GLY A 248 14.46 -8.92 -0.57
CA GLY A 248 14.24 -9.84 -1.68
C GLY A 248 14.15 -11.32 -1.29
N THR A 249 14.15 -11.66 0.00
CA THR A 249 13.88 -13.04 0.46
C THR A 249 12.39 -13.38 0.34
N ALA A 250 12.04 -14.66 0.26
CA ALA A 250 10.63 -15.07 0.19
C ALA A 250 9.85 -14.66 1.45
N LEU A 251 8.68 -14.06 1.25
CA LEU A 251 7.73 -13.68 2.28
C LEU A 251 6.57 -14.68 2.31
N ASN A 252 6.13 -15.04 3.51
CA ASN A 252 4.99 -15.91 3.74
C ASN A 252 3.92 -15.10 4.47
N LEU A 253 2.78 -14.87 3.82
CA LEU A 253 1.60 -14.16 4.35
C LEU A 253 0.68 -15.09 5.16
N GLU A 254 1.22 -16.18 5.68
CA GLU A 254 0.62 -17.13 6.62
C GLU A 254 -0.75 -17.72 6.24
N ASN A 255 -1.08 -17.73 4.95
CA ASN A 255 -2.29 -18.31 4.32
C ASN A 255 -3.54 -17.44 4.41
N LEU A 256 -3.38 -16.12 4.45
CA LEU A 256 -4.41 -15.17 4.86
C LEU A 256 -4.60 -13.91 4.01
N PRO A 257 -4.12 -13.80 2.76
CA PRO A 257 -4.58 -12.71 1.91
C PRO A 257 -6.11 -12.75 1.78
N GLN A 258 -6.79 -11.66 2.13
CA GLN A 258 -8.26 -11.50 2.08
C GLN A 258 -8.69 -10.48 1.02
N GLY A 259 -7.75 -9.70 0.46
CA GLY A 259 -8.02 -8.73 -0.58
C GLY A 259 -6.75 -8.22 -1.23
N GLY A 260 -6.89 -7.65 -2.42
CA GLY A 260 -5.82 -6.92 -3.05
C GLY A 260 -6.33 -5.99 -4.13
N ASP A 261 -5.57 -4.91 -4.37
CA ASP A 261 -5.90 -3.93 -5.41
C ASP A 261 -4.61 -3.24 -5.90
N PHE A 262 -4.60 -2.86 -7.18
CA PHE A 262 -3.51 -2.13 -7.78
C PHE A 262 -3.70 -0.63 -7.61
N THR A 263 -2.59 0.07 -7.51
CA THR A 263 -2.60 1.51 -7.69
C THR A 263 -2.87 1.87 -9.15
N SER A 264 -3.35 3.10 -9.41
CA SER A 264 -3.71 3.54 -10.76
C SER A 264 -2.58 3.46 -11.81
N SER A 265 -1.32 3.49 -11.38
CA SER A 265 -0.15 3.34 -12.25
C SER A 265 0.36 1.91 -12.37
N ASP A 266 -0.31 0.94 -11.75
CA ASP A 266 0.08 -0.47 -11.59
C ASP A 266 1.45 -0.67 -10.91
N LYS A 267 2.05 0.34 -10.29
CA LYS A 267 3.39 0.23 -9.68
C LYS A 267 3.36 -0.44 -8.31
N HIS A 268 2.23 -0.38 -7.62
CA HIS A 268 2.07 -1.06 -6.35
C HIS A 268 0.84 -1.95 -6.34
N LEU A 269 0.98 -3.10 -5.69
CA LEU A 269 -0.09 -4.00 -5.32
C LEU A 269 -0.25 -3.95 -3.81
N TYR A 270 -1.42 -3.51 -3.35
CA TYR A 270 -1.82 -3.55 -1.96
C TYR A 270 -2.46 -4.90 -1.68
N ILE A 271 -2.06 -5.58 -0.61
CA ILE A 271 -2.62 -6.85 -0.16
C ILE A 271 -3.00 -6.71 1.30
N ILE A 272 -4.24 -7.04 1.63
CA ILE A 272 -4.70 -7.10 3.01
C ILE A 272 -4.72 -8.54 3.52
N THR A 273 -4.24 -8.74 4.74
CA THR A 273 -4.02 -10.05 5.35
C THR A 273 -4.50 -10.08 6.80
N GLY A 274 -5.14 -11.17 7.19
CA GLY A 274 -5.52 -11.40 8.58
C GLY A 274 -6.46 -12.59 8.76
N ALA A 275 -6.69 -12.98 10.01
CA ALA A 275 -7.83 -13.81 10.37
C ALA A 275 -8.30 -13.48 11.78
N ARG A 276 -9.53 -13.86 12.11
CA ARG A 276 -10.07 -13.74 13.47
C ARG A 276 -9.34 -14.53 14.56
N SER A 277 -8.54 -15.55 14.23
CA SER A 277 -7.99 -16.53 15.20
C SER A 277 -6.74 -16.08 15.97
N GLY A 278 -6.38 -14.79 15.91
CA GLY A 278 -5.27 -14.19 16.65
C GLY A 278 -4.13 -13.68 15.77
N PRO A 279 -3.25 -12.84 16.34
CA PRO A 279 -2.29 -12.05 15.59
C PRO A 279 -1.11 -12.82 15.03
N ARG A 280 -0.80 -12.49 13.78
CA ARG A 280 0.35 -12.97 13.03
C ARG A 280 1.25 -11.81 12.60
N GLN A 281 2.45 -12.15 12.15
CA GLN A 281 3.50 -11.17 11.90
C GLN A 281 3.12 -10.17 10.80
N TYR A 282 2.48 -10.66 9.73
CA TYR A 282 2.16 -9.89 8.53
C TYR A 282 0.68 -9.61 8.37
N ASP A 283 -0.05 -9.60 9.47
CA ASP A 283 -1.44 -9.17 9.49
C ASP A 283 -1.54 -7.64 9.32
N GLY A 284 -2.46 -7.17 8.47
CA GLY A 284 -2.62 -5.78 8.09
C GLY A 284 -2.54 -5.60 6.57
N ILE A 285 -2.09 -4.44 6.12
CA ILE A 285 -1.96 -4.09 4.71
C ILE A 285 -0.48 -4.09 4.32
N SER A 286 -0.12 -4.90 3.34
CA SER A 286 1.21 -4.99 2.74
C SER A 286 1.21 -4.36 1.35
N VAL A 287 2.27 -3.61 1.01
CA VAL A 287 2.41 -2.96 -0.29
C VAL A 287 3.62 -3.51 -1.00
N PHE A 288 3.40 -4.04 -2.21
CA PHE A 288 4.44 -4.65 -3.03
C PHE A 288 4.71 -3.79 -4.26
N ASP A 289 5.98 -3.52 -4.54
CA ASP A 289 6.40 -2.99 -5.84
C ASP A 289 6.19 -4.06 -6.91
N THR A 290 5.53 -3.73 -8.02
CA THR A 290 5.09 -4.72 -9.02
C THR A 290 6.17 -5.09 -10.03
N GLU A 291 7.26 -4.33 -10.10
CA GLU A 291 8.43 -4.67 -10.93
C GLU A 291 9.35 -5.67 -10.22
N THR A 292 9.53 -5.49 -8.90
CA THR A 292 10.47 -6.29 -8.09
C THR A 292 9.78 -7.31 -7.20
N HIS A 293 8.46 -7.20 -7.02
CA HIS A 293 7.61 -8.00 -6.12
C HIS A 293 8.02 -7.96 -4.65
N ARG A 294 8.75 -6.91 -4.27
CA ARG A 294 9.23 -6.69 -2.91
C ARG A 294 8.26 -5.87 -2.11
N LEU A 295 8.10 -6.23 -0.84
CA LEU A 295 7.46 -5.42 0.17
C LEU A 295 8.18 -4.07 0.24
N VAL A 296 7.43 -2.99 0.07
CA VAL A 296 7.92 -1.60 0.17
C VAL A 296 7.30 -0.85 1.35
N ALA A 297 6.14 -1.31 1.83
CA ALA A 297 5.53 -0.84 3.06
C ALA A 297 4.66 -1.92 3.69
N HIS A 298 4.46 -1.83 5.00
CA HIS A 298 3.50 -2.65 5.73
C HIS A 298 2.84 -1.80 6.82
N SER A 299 1.53 -1.96 6.99
CA SER A 299 0.77 -1.24 8.00
C SER A 299 1.18 -1.69 9.39
N THR A 300 1.10 -0.77 10.34
CA THR A 300 1.33 -1.01 11.76
C THR A 300 0.03 -1.31 12.49
N LYS A 301 0.13 -2.02 13.62
CA LYS A 301 -1.01 -2.39 14.47
C LYS A 301 -1.17 -1.41 15.63
N GLY A 302 -1.98 -0.38 15.45
CA GLY A 302 -2.37 0.57 16.51
C GLY A 302 -1.44 1.79 16.67
N TYR A 303 -0.52 2.01 15.76
CA TYR A 303 0.37 3.18 15.79
C TYR A 303 0.73 3.65 14.39
N GLY A 304 1.42 4.79 14.30
CA GLY A 304 1.93 5.31 13.04
C GLY A 304 0.88 5.93 12.12
N ILE A 305 1.29 6.33 10.92
CA ILE A 305 0.38 6.88 9.90
C ILE A 305 -0.33 5.75 9.15
N PHE A 306 0.42 4.72 8.72
CA PHE A 306 -0.10 3.56 8.03
C PHE A 306 -0.64 2.55 9.04
N ASN A 307 -1.68 2.95 9.76
CA ASN A 307 -2.22 2.22 10.88
C ASN A 307 -3.43 1.39 10.45
N TYR A 308 -3.27 0.07 10.37
CA TYR A 308 -4.40 -0.86 10.25
C TYR A 308 -4.48 -1.64 11.56
N TYR A 309 -5.23 -1.08 12.50
CA TYR A 309 -5.47 -1.72 13.79
C TYR A 309 -6.61 -2.71 13.67
N MET A 310 -6.43 -3.87 14.32
CA MET A 310 -7.52 -4.80 14.57
C MET A 310 -7.27 -5.61 15.84
N GLU A 311 -8.35 -6.01 16.51
CA GLU A 311 -8.42 -6.86 17.69
C GLU A 311 -8.83 -8.27 17.31
N GLN A 312 -7.84 -9.14 17.11
CA GLN A 312 -8.11 -10.53 16.77
C GLN A 312 -8.24 -11.42 18.01
N GLY A 313 -9.08 -12.43 17.90
CA GLY A 313 -9.39 -13.36 18.97
C GLY A 313 -10.47 -12.84 19.92
N PHE A 314 -10.84 -13.68 20.89
CA PHE A 314 -11.90 -13.35 21.83
C PHE A 314 -11.57 -12.07 22.65
N PRO A 315 -12.52 -11.13 22.82
CA PRO A 315 -13.95 -11.28 22.50
C PRO A 315 -14.41 -10.75 21.15
N THR A 316 -13.60 -9.96 20.45
CA THR A 316 -13.99 -9.24 19.23
C THR A 316 -14.01 -10.19 18.03
N TYR A 317 -12.85 -10.81 17.73
CA TYR A 317 -12.66 -11.64 16.54
C TYR A 317 -12.65 -10.85 15.22
N GLU A 318 -12.07 -9.66 15.23
CA GLU A 318 -11.95 -8.84 14.02
C GLU A 318 -11.13 -9.55 12.91
N GLU A 319 -11.59 -9.40 11.68
CA GLU A 319 -11.00 -10.01 10.48
C GLU A 319 -11.01 -9.04 9.29
N PRO A 320 -9.92 -8.91 8.52
CA PRO A 320 -9.94 -8.10 7.30
C PRO A 320 -10.70 -8.79 6.17
N GLU A 321 -11.51 -8.05 5.41
CA GLU A 321 -12.43 -8.59 4.41
C GLU A 321 -12.38 -7.81 3.08
N GLY A 322 -11.17 -7.54 2.61
CA GLY A 322 -10.93 -6.86 1.34
C GLY A 322 -10.43 -5.42 1.45
N LEU A 323 -9.93 -4.88 0.34
CA LEU A 323 -9.60 -3.48 0.19
C LEU A 323 -9.84 -3.00 -1.24
N THR A 324 -9.92 -1.70 -1.43
CA THR A 324 -9.97 -1.08 -2.76
C THR A 324 -9.35 0.31 -2.78
N ILE A 325 -8.86 0.73 -3.94
CA ILE A 325 -8.18 2.00 -4.20
C ILE A 325 -9.03 2.87 -5.13
N TRP A 326 -9.61 3.91 -4.56
CA TRP A 326 -10.33 4.95 -5.27
C TRP A 326 -9.46 6.19 -5.50
N ALA A 327 -8.80 6.24 -6.66
CA ALA A 327 -7.85 7.32 -6.97
C ALA A 327 -8.46 8.75 -7.12
N VAL A 328 -9.75 8.95 -6.84
CA VAL A 328 -10.44 10.25 -7.04
C VAL A 328 -10.72 10.93 -5.69
N GLU A 329 -9.71 11.60 -5.14
CA GLU A 329 -9.78 12.34 -3.85
C GLU A 329 -10.92 13.37 -3.79
N ASP A 330 -11.30 13.96 -4.94
CA ASP A 330 -12.31 15.03 -5.00
C ASP A 330 -13.74 14.51 -5.20
N SER A 331 -13.94 13.20 -5.45
CA SER A 331 -15.26 12.67 -5.81
C SER A 331 -16.18 12.50 -4.60
N MET A 332 -15.64 12.22 -3.42
CA MET A 332 -16.39 12.12 -2.18
C MET A 332 -15.62 12.71 -1.00
N PRO A 333 -15.97 13.94 -0.56
CA PRO A 333 -15.34 14.55 0.60
C PRO A 333 -15.42 13.65 1.84
N GLY A 334 -14.28 13.28 2.40
CA GLY A 334 -14.18 12.50 3.65
C GLY A 334 -13.84 11.02 3.46
N TYR A 335 -13.97 10.48 2.25
CA TYR A 335 -13.55 9.12 1.93
C TYR A 335 -12.16 9.21 1.27
N GLY A 336 -11.20 8.45 1.79
CA GLY A 336 -9.80 8.52 1.35
C GLY A 336 -9.59 8.02 -0.09
N ILE A 337 -8.37 7.59 -0.37
CA ILE A 337 -8.03 6.86 -1.61
C ILE A 337 -8.06 5.35 -1.38
N LEU A 338 -7.51 4.86 -0.27
CA LEU A 338 -7.52 3.44 0.05
C LEU A 338 -8.60 3.19 1.09
N HIS A 339 -9.45 2.20 0.84
CA HIS A 339 -10.52 1.77 1.73
C HIS A 339 -10.29 0.30 2.06
N ALA A 340 -10.22 -0.04 3.34
CA ALA A 340 -9.94 -1.39 3.82
C ALA A 340 -11.06 -1.83 4.76
N LEU A 341 -11.68 -2.96 4.43
CA LEU A 341 -12.83 -3.47 5.15
C LEU A 341 -12.38 -4.38 6.30
N LEU A 342 -12.94 -4.16 7.47
CA LEU A 342 -12.74 -4.97 8.65
C LEU A 342 -14.11 -5.39 9.18
N ILE A 343 -14.29 -6.68 9.44
CA ILE A 343 -15.48 -7.22 10.08
C ILE A 343 -15.18 -7.57 11.52
N ASP A 344 -16.10 -7.33 12.44
CA ASP A 344 -16.07 -7.88 13.80
C ASP A 344 -16.95 -9.13 13.86
N ASN A 345 -16.34 -10.31 14.02
CA ASN A 345 -17.05 -11.59 13.96
C ASN A 345 -17.75 -11.90 15.29
N ASP A 346 -18.90 -11.27 15.51
CA ASP A 346 -19.68 -11.43 16.73
C ASP A 346 -20.35 -12.82 16.82
N GLU A 347 -19.90 -13.67 17.76
CA GLU A 347 -20.47 -15.00 17.96
C GLU A 347 -21.98 -14.93 18.35
N GLY A 348 -22.86 -15.08 17.36
CA GLY A 348 -24.31 -15.19 17.54
C GLY A 348 -25.09 -13.88 17.41
N PHE A 349 -24.45 -12.80 16.96
CA PHE A 349 -25.10 -11.56 16.53
C PHE A 349 -24.81 -11.31 15.04
N SER A 350 -25.28 -10.18 14.51
CA SER A 350 -24.86 -9.77 13.18
C SER A 350 -23.51 -9.09 13.31
N ASP A 351 -22.64 -9.33 12.35
CA ASP A 351 -21.30 -8.76 12.35
C ASP A 351 -21.36 -7.24 12.14
N ASP A 352 -20.58 -6.52 12.95
CA ASP A 352 -20.28 -5.11 12.79
C ASP A 352 -19.14 -4.95 11.77
N VAL A 353 -19.08 -3.81 11.09
CA VAL A 353 -18.01 -3.52 10.15
C VAL A 353 -17.44 -2.12 10.33
N ASP A 354 -16.13 -2.04 10.14
CA ASP A 354 -15.41 -0.80 9.89
C ASP A 354 -14.97 -0.73 8.43
N LEU A 355 -15.11 0.44 7.83
CA LEU A 355 -14.44 0.74 6.58
C LEU A 355 -13.34 1.77 6.83
N LYS A 356 -12.11 1.28 6.95
CA LYS A 356 -10.94 2.09 7.28
C LYS A 356 -10.47 2.87 6.05
N HIS A 357 -10.28 4.17 6.20
CA HIS A 357 -9.90 5.05 5.09
C HIS A 357 -8.48 5.56 5.22
N TYR A 358 -7.79 5.64 4.08
CA TYR A 358 -6.42 6.17 4.00
C TYR A 358 -6.27 7.12 2.82
N THR A 359 -5.46 8.16 2.96
CA THR A 359 -5.08 9.08 1.87
C THR A 359 -3.55 9.15 1.75
N ASN A 360 -3.06 9.82 0.72
CA ASN A 360 -1.67 10.27 0.61
C ASN A 360 -1.54 11.79 0.83
N THR A 361 -2.63 12.49 1.17
CA THR A 361 -2.67 13.94 1.31
C THR A 361 -2.84 14.38 2.77
N ILE A 362 -1.91 15.19 3.26
CA ILE A 362 -2.03 15.94 4.50
C ILE A 362 -2.52 17.35 4.19
N THR A 363 -3.61 17.77 4.85
CA THR A 363 -4.19 19.10 4.70
C THR A 363 -3.76 20.03 5.84
N ILE A 364 -3.41 21.27 5.48
CA ILE A 364 -2.93 22.30 6.40
C ILE A 364 -3.66 23.61 6.11
N ASP A 365 -4.33 24.15 7.13
CA ASP A 365 -5.12 25.38 7.05
C ASP A 365 -4.88 26.23 8.30
N ALA A 366 -4.18 27.35 8.13
CA ALA A 366 -3.91 28.30 9.22
C ALA A 366 -5.17 28.98 9.78
N SER A 367 -6.27 28.98 9.03
CA SER A 367 -7.53 29.57 9.45
C SER A 367 -8.36 28.62 10.32
N TYR A 368 -8.04 27.32 10.30
CA TYR A 368 -8.71 26.32 11.11
C TYR A 368 -8.45 26.57 12.61
N SER A 369 -9.53 26.68 13.39
CA SER A 369 -9.46 26.98 14.83
C SER A 369 -9.63 25.77 15.73
N GLY A 370 -9.77 24.57 15.15
CA GLY A 370 -9.91 23.30 15.88
C GLY A 370 -8.58 22.59 16.11
N THR A 371 -8.63 21.42 16.74
CA THR A 371 -7.48 20.52 16.81
C THR A 371 -7.39 19.74 15.50
N GLY A 372 -6.33 19.97 14.72
CA GLY A 372 -6.10 19.30 13.44
C GLY A 372 -5.48 17.91 13.60
N ASN A 373 -5.89 16.97 12.76
CA ASN A 373 -5.22 15.67 12.58
C ASN A 373 -4.67 15.49 11.15
N GLY A 374 -4.77 16.53 10.31
CA GLY A 374 -4.25 16.55 8.94
C GLY A 374 -5.25 16.14 7.87
N ARG A 375 -6.49 15.83 8.25
CA ARG A 375 -7.58 15.52 7.31
C ARG A 375 -8.16 16.79 6.68
N PRO A 376 -8.83 16.72 5.52
CA PRO A 376 -9.49 17.89 4.92
C PRO A 376 -10.47 18.60 5.86
N GLU A 377 -11.23 17.87 6.67
CA GLU A 377 -12.21 18.39 7.62
C GLU A 377 -11.61 18.78 8.98
N ALA A 378 -10.39 18.33 9.28
CA ALA A 378 -9.64 18.66 10.48
C ALA A 378 -8.15 18.89 10.14
N PRO A 379 -7.84 19.91 9.32
CA PRO A 379 -6.49 20.15 8.82
C PRO A 379 -5.57 20.59 9.95
N PHE A 380 -4.26 20.36 9.80
CA PHE A 380 -3.29 20.96 10.73
C PHE A 380 -3.32 22.48 10.61
N THR A 381 -3.13 23.18 11.73
CA THR A 381 -3.07 24.65 11.70
C THR A 381 -1.70 25.16 11.26
N THR A 382 -0.68 24.29 11.39
CA THR A 382 0.71 24.61 11.05
C THR A 382 1.42 23.44 10.38
N MET A 383 2.45 23.75 9.60
CA MET A 383 3.40 22.74 9.10
C MET A 383 4.10 22.01 10.25
N ALA A 384 4.39 22.69 11.36
CA ALA A 384 5.00 22.11 12.55
C ALA A 384 4.24 20.89 13.07
N GLU A 385 2.92 21.03 13.19
CA GLU A 385 2.03 19.97 13.66
C GLU A 385 2.03 18.79 12.70
N ALA A 386 1.97 19.09 11.40
CA ALA A 386 2.00 18.09 10.34
C ALA A 386 3.34 17.32 10.34
N GLN A 387 4.46 18.04 10.40
CA GLN A 387 5.81 17.47 10.47
C GLN A 387 6.00 16.66 11.75
N LYS A 388 5.53 17.16 12.90
CA LYS A 388 5.59 16.43 14.17
C LYS A 388 4.85 15.09 14.08
N ARG A 389 3.72 15.06 13.37
CA ARG A 389 2.97 13.82 13.14
C ARG A 389 3.77 12.82 12.29
N ILE A 390 4.44 13.25 11.21
CA ILE A 390 5.27 12.31 10.41
C ILE A 390 6.58 11.97 11.12
N ASN A 391 7.19 12.88 11.88
CA ASN A 391 8.45 12.62 12.58
C ASN A 391 8.30 11.70 13.80
N CYS A 392 7.24 11.85 14.60
CA CYS A 392 6.97 10.88 15.69
C CYS A 392 6.69 9.46 15.13
N PHE A 393 6.42 9.31 13.82
CA PHE A 393 6.32 8.00 13.15
C PHE A 393 7.69 7.38 12.87
N TYR A 394 8.65 8.15 12.36
CA TYR A 394 10.00 7.64 12.04
C TYR A 394 10.75 7.05 13.22
N TRP A 395 10.63 7.69 14.38
CA TRP A 395 11.30 7.22 15.59
C TRP A 395 10.71 5.93 16.17
N LYS A 396 9.45 5.60 15.88
CA LYS A 396 8.83 4.33 16.32
C LYS A 396 9.14 3.15 15.40
N ASN A 397 9.44 3.42 14.13
CA ASN A 397 9.76 2.39 13.13
C ASN A 397 11.27 2.10 13.01
N CYS A 398 12.11 2.69 13.85
CA CYS A 398 13.51 2.28 13.93
C CYS A 398 13.54 0.76 14.24
N PRO A 399 14.17 -0.09 13.41
CA PRO A 399 14.05 -1.53 13.50
C PRO A 399 15.00 -2.02 14.58
N ALA A 400 14.74 -1.67 15.83
CA ALA A 400 15.08 -2.56 16.92
C ALA A 400 14.12 -3.74 16.79
N TYR A 401 14.53 -4.72 15.99
CA TYR A 401 13.96 -6.05 15.88
C TYR A 401 13.63 -6.56 17.30
N CYS A 402 12.37 -6.46 17.71
CA CYS A 402 11.89 -6.90 19.01
C CYS A 402 10.71 -7.86 18.80
N PRO A 403 10.96 -9.11 18.37
CA PRO A 403 9.92 -10.10 18.23
C PRO A 403 9.57 -10.65 19.62
N TRP A 404 8.67 -10.01 20.37
CA TRP A 404 8.37 -10.44 21.75
C TRP A 404 6.88 -10.70 21.98
N ASN A 405 6.45 -11.90 21.58
CA ASN A 405 5.25 -12.55 22.11
C ASN A 405 5.64 -13.92 22.70
N SER A 406 6.29 -13.94 23.86
CA SER A 406 6.24 -15.11 24.78
C SER A 406 6.78 -14.78 26.17
N TYR A 407 6.20 -15.42 27.20
CA TYR A 407 6.50 -15.31 28.64
C TYR A 407 7.90 -15.81 29.07
N GLN A 408 8.94 -15.64 28.25
CA GLN A 408 10.33 -15.95 28.63
C GLN A 408 11.22 -14.72 28.48
N LEU A 409 11.96 -14.38 29.53
CA LEU A 409 12.96 -13.32 29.52
C LEU A 409 14.07 -13.63 28.50
N PRO A 410 14.58 -12.63 27.76
CA PRO A 410 15.70 -12.82 26.84
C PRO A 410 17.01 -13.07 27.59
N ASP A 411 17.96 -13.68 26.88
CA ASP A 411 19.36 -13.72 27.27
C ASP A 411 19.90 -12.27 27.39
N PRO A 412 20.53 -11.86 28.50
CA PRO A 412 21.05 -10.51 28.70
C PRO A 412 22.07 -10.05 27.63
N SER A 413 22.62 -10.98 26.85
CA SER A 413 23.59 -10.69 25.79
C SER A 413 22.99 -10.11 24.50
N VAL A 414 21.66 -10.02 24.38
CA VAL A 414 20.97 -9.57 23.14
C VAL A 414 20.28 -8.21 23.29
N LEU A 415 20.40 -7.53 24.45
CA LEU A 415 19.81 -6.21 24.66
C LEU A 415 20.68 -5.11 24.00
N PRO A 416 20.07 -4.05 23.43
CA PRO A 416 20.81 -2.86 23.00
C PRO A 416 21.62 -2.26 24.16
N GLU A 417 22.80 -1.69 23.86
CA GLU A 417 23.58 -0.95 24.87
C GLU A 417 22.70 0.15 25.50
N GLY A 418 22.54 0.11 26.83
CA GLY A 418 21.74 1.07 27.60
C GLY A 418 20.35 0.60 28.04
N VAL A 419 19.93 -0.62 27.67
CA VAL A 419 18.68 -1.23 28.16
C VAL A 419 18.99 -2.42 29.06
N TRP A 420 18.44 -2.39 30.28
CA TRP A 420 18.53 -3.52 31.20
C TRP A 420 17.25 -3.69 32.01
N CYS A 421 16.87 -4.95 32.23
CA CYS A 421 15.73 -5.31 33.07
C CYS A 421 16.22 -5.92 34.38
N ARG A 422 15.56 -5.58 35.49
CA ARG A 422 15.79 -6.18 36.81
C ARG A 422 14.50 -6.81 37.32
N TRP A 423 14.63 -7.86 38.12
CA TRP A 423 13.51 -8.39 38.89
C TRP A 423 13.26 -7.50 40.11
N GLY A 424 12.08 -6.91 40.19
CA GLY A 424 11.53 -6.37 41.42
C GLY A 424 10.86 -7.47 42.26
N ASP A 425 10.35 -7.10 43.44
CA ASP A 425 9.75 -8.04 44.40
C ASP A 425 8.46 -8.75 43.88
N SER A 426 7.90 -8.31 42.76
CA SER A 426 6.73 -8.96 42.12
C SER A 426 6.59 -8.79 40.61
N GLU A 427 7.38 -7.93 39.95
CA GLU A 427 7.28 -7.66 38.50
C GLU A 427 8.67 -7.38 37.87
N ILE A 428 8.77 -7.52 36.54
CA ILE A 428 9.99 -7.21 35.78
C ILE A 428 9.95 -5.71 35.44
N GLU A 429 10.90 -4.95 35.98
CA GLU A 429 11.06 -3.53 35.66
C GLU A 429 12.19 -3.39 34.63
N CYS A 430 11.87 -2.91 33.44
CA CYS A 430 12.88 -2.55 32.43
C CYS A 430 13.20 -1.06 32.53
N PHE A 431 14.48 -0.71 32.38
CA PHE A 431 14.96 0.66 32.44
C PHE A 431 15.71 1.01 31.16
N ILE A 432 15.59 2.27 30.76
CA ILE A 432 16.48 2.89 29.77
C ILE A 432 17.41 3.82 30.53
N THR A 433 18.71 3.61 30.41
CA THR A 433 19.69 4.50 31.01
C THR A 433 20.14 5.54 30.01
N ILE A 434 19.87 6.80 30.33
CA ILE A 434 20.27 7.94 29.51
C ILE A 434 21.44 8.63 30.20
N CYS A 435 22.55 8.76 29.49
CA CYS A 435 23.74 9.45 29.99
C CYS A 435 23.95 10.79 29.27
N ASN A 436 24.28 11.83 30.03
CA ASN A 436 24.76 13.10 29.53
C ASN A 436 26.06 13.52 30.26
N GLU A 437 26.58 14.71 29.96
CA GLU A 437 27.80 15.24 30.61
C GLU A 437 27.69 15.39 32.13
N GLU A 438 26.46 15.37 32.68
CA GLU A 438 26.17 15.53 34.10
C GLU A 438 25.93 14.19 34.82
N GLY A 439 25.82 13.08 34.10
CA GLY A 439 25.65 11.74 34.67
C GLY A 439 24.69 10.84 33.89
N CYS A 440 24.45 9.64 34.42
CA CYS A 440 23.50 8.68 33.87
C CYS A 440 22.25 8.58 34.75
N TYR A 441 21.08 8.50 34.13
CA TYR A 441 19.80 8.39 34.80
C TYR A 441 19.01 7.20 34.25
N ASP A 442 18.48 6.37 35.14
CA ASP A 442 17.62 5.24 34.78
C ASP A 442 16.17 5.72 34.74
N LEU A 443 15.55 5.63 33.56
CA LEU A 443 14.13 5.91 33.39
C LEU A 443 13.34 4.60 33.32
N PRO A 444 12.25 4.45 34.10
CA PRO A 444 11.40 3.27 34.01
C PRO A 444 10.75 3.22 32.63
N TRP A 445 10.96 2.11 31.92
CA TRP A 445 10.31 1.85 30.66
C TRP A 445 8.89 1.37 30.93
N THR A 446 7.90 2.15 30.50
CA THR A 446 6.50 1.71 30.49
C THR A 446 6.06 1.55 29.03
N PRO A 447 5.20 0.57 28.68
CA PRO A 447 4.73 0.37 27.31
C PRO A 447 4.03 1.60 26.69
N ASN A 448 3.58 2.54 27.54
CA ASN A 448 2.92 3.78 27.14
C ASN A 448 3.83 5.01 27.19
N PHE A 449 5.15 4.87 27.33
CA PHE A 449 6.06 6.01 27.39
C PHE A 449 6.13 6.74 26.05
N THR A 450 5.50 7.91 25.98
CA THR A 450 5.52 8.78 24.80
C THR A 450 6.81 9.62 24.83
N ALA A 451 7.84 9.18 24.14
CA ALA A 451 9.14 9.87 24.09
C ALA A 451 9.13 11.25 23.37
N CYS A 452 8.00 11.72 22.84
CA CYS A 452 7.96 12.98 22.08
C CYS A 452 8.14 14.27 22.96
N GLY A 453 8.40 14.15 24.27
CA GLY A 453 8.52 15.28 25.22
C GLY A 453 9.95 15.77 25.54
N LEU A 454 11.02 15.08 25.11
CA LEU A 454 12.40 15.40 25.53
C LEU A 454 13.31 15.98 24.42
N CYS A 455 12.76 16.30 23.25
CA CYS A 455 13.55 16.74 22.08
C CYS A 455 13.91 18.25 22.05
N GLU A 456 13.82 18.98 23.16
CA GLU A 456 14.25 20.39 23.21
C GLU A 456 15.75 20.58 23.44
N HIS A 457 16.56 19.51 23.57
CA HIS A 457 18.01 19.62 23.73
C HIS A 457 18.75 18.95 22.58
N SER A 458 19.63 19.74 21.95
CA SER A 458 20.40 19.42 20.75
C SER A 458 21.33 18.22 20.96
N TRP A 459 21.00 17.09 20.34
CA TRP A 459 21.93 15.98 20.15
C TRP A 459 22.23 15.81 18.67
N GLN A 460 23.50 15.94 18.30
CA GLN A 460 24.00 15.54 16.98
C GLN A 460 24.35 14.05 17.03
N VAL A 461 23.44 13.20 16.56
CA VAL A 461 23.74 11.80 16.26
C VAL A 461 24.12 11.72 14.79
N SER A 462 25.40 11.52 14.50
CA SER A 462 25.99 11.69 13.17
C SER A 462 25.99 10.44 12.29
N ASN A 463 25.05 9.50 12.47
CA ASN A 463 24.98 8.24 11.70
C ASN A 463 23.53 7.69 11.61
N LEU A 464 22.55 8.54 11.27
CA LEU A 464 21.14 8.14 11.08
C LEU A 464 20.65 8.27 9.63
N ASP A 465 21.56 8.46 8.66
CA ASP A 465 21.24 8.72 7.25
C ASP A 465 20.52 7.55 6.52
N GLU A 466 20.25 6.42 7.19
CA GLU A 466 19.55 5.26 6.61
C GLU A 466 18.20 4.93 7.29
N CYS A 467 17.74 5.73 8.25
CA CYS A 467 16.47 5.46 8.96
C CYS A 467 15.30 6.20 8.31
N TYR A 468 14.75 5.57 7.27
CA TYR A 468 13.47 5.83 6.60
C TYR A 468 13.16 7.31 6.30
N SER A 469 13.23 7.68 5.02
CA SER A 469 12.66 8.92 4.53
C SER A 469 11.15 8.78 4.31
N TRP A 470 10.42 9.88 4.44
CA TRP A 470 9.05 9.94 3.95
C TRP A 470 9.08 10.23 2.47
N GLU A 471 9.18 9.16 1.69
CA GLU A 471 8.89 9.26 0.29
C GLU A 471 7.37 9.44 0.14
N GLY A 472 6.98 10.67 -0.20
CA GLY A 472 5.98 10.86 -1.23
C GLY A 472 4.62 11.45 -0.88
N ALA A 473 4.29 11.76 0.37
CA ALA A 473 2.98 12.36 0.58
C ALA A 473 2.84 13.78 -0.01
N ARG A 474 1.58 14.15 -0.18
CA ARG A 474 1.18 15.46 -0.66
C ARG A 474 0.83 16.34 0.53
N PHE A 475 1.38 17.54 0.56
CA PHE A 475 0.89 18.58 1.45
C PHE A 475 -0.02 19.51 0.66
N LYS A 476 -1.28 19.58 1.09
CA LYS A 476 -2.25 20.54 0.59
C LYS A 476 -2.35 21.69 1.59
N ILE A 477 -1.91 22.87 1.17
CA ILE A 477 -1.87 24.08 2.00
C ILE A 477 -2.94 25.05 1.51
N HIS A 478 -3.86 25.42 2.39
CA HIS A 478 -4.86 26.45 2.12
C HIS A 478 -4.26 27.86 2.14
N ASP A 479 -4.96 28.84 1.57
CA ASP A 479 -4.51 30.22 1.54
C ASP A 479 -4.46 30.83 2.95
N GLY A 480 -3.32 31.42 3.31
CA GLY A 480 -3.14 31.93 4.68
C GLY A 480 -1.77 32.55 4.94
N THR A 481 -1.63 33.15 6.13
CA THR A 481 -0.33 33.61 6.66
C THR A 481 0.08 32.70 7.81
N TYR A 482 1.14 31.93 7.60
CA TYR A 482 1.70 31.04 8.61
C TYR A 482 2.74 31.82 9.45
N PRO A 483 2.58 31.91 10.79
CA PRO A 483 3.33 32.84 11.64
C PRO A 483 4.83 32.53 11.75
N GLU A 484 5.64 33.59 11.93
CA GLU A 484 7.13 33.55 12.03
C GLU A 484 7.68 32.97 13.34
N SER A 485 6.84 32.77 14.37
CA SER A 485 7.31 32.56 15.74
C SER A 485 7.99 31.22 16.01
N TYR A 486 8.07 30.34 15.01
CA TYR A 486 8.91 29.16 15.05
C TYR A 486 9.92 29.22 13.89
N PRO A 487 11.25 29.25 14.17
CA PRO A 487 12.28 29.13 13.14
C PRO A 487 12.31 27.67 12.66
N GLU A 488 11.25 27.22 12.02
CA GLU A 488 11.13 25.89 11.48
C GLU A 488 11.83 25.87 10.13
N SER A 489 12.94 25.14 10.10
CA SER A 489 13.49 24.62 8.86
C SER A 489 12.72 23.33 8.60
N ILE A 490 11.90 23.31 7.54
CA ILE A 490 11.32 22.05 7.10
C ILE A 490 12.42 21.34 6.33
N LEU A 491 12.86 20.19 6.84
CA LEU A 491 13.85 19.37 6.18
C LEU A 491 13.11 18.30 5.40
N PHE A 492 13.21 18.35 4.08
CA PHE A 492 12.76 17.28 3.21
C PHE A 492 13.98 16.43 2.91
N ASP A 493 13.91 15.16 3.32
CA ASP A 493 14.95 14.17 3.11
C ASP A 493 14.80 13.48 1.75
N ASN A 494 13.57 13.27 1.25
CA ASN A 494 13.26 12.80 -0.11
C ASN A 494 11.86 13.26 -0.63
N HIS A 495 11.56 12.89 -1.89
CA HIS A 495 10.38 13.17 -2.73
C HIS A 495 9.11 13.70 -2.02
N MET A 496 8.73 14.96 -2.31
CA MET A 496 7.51 15.57 -1.78
C MET A 496 6.82 16.48 -2.79
N GLN A 497 5.49 16.51 -2.74
CA GLN A 497 4.67 17.42 -3.54
C GLN A 497 3.94 18.43 -2.63
N LEU A 498 4.16 19.73 -2.88
CA LEU A 498 3.47 20.81 -2.19
C LEU A 498 2.45 21.46 -3.14
N PHE A 499 1.18 21.47 -2.73
CA PHE A 499 0.09 22.11 -3.46
C PHE A 499 -0.48 23.25 -2.63
N ALA A 500 -0.61 24.43 -3.25
CA ALA A 500 -1.43 25.50 -2.71
C ALA A 500 -2.84 25.36 -3.28
N ASP A 501 -3.84 25.21 -2.40
CA ASP A 501 -5.25 25.22 -2.80
C ASP A 501 -5.84 26.62 -2.55
N GLY A 502 -6.53 27.18 -3.54
CA GLY A 502 -7.24 28.45 -3.41
C GLY A 502 -6.42 29.74 -3.45
N GLY A 503 -5.08 29.74 -3.64
CA GLY A 503 -4.33 31.00 -3.70
C GLY A 503 -2.80 30.91 -3.63
N THR A 504 -2.16 31.99 -3.17
CA THR A 504 -0.71 32.05 -2.94
C THR A 504 -0.39 31.62 -1.51
N ALA A 505 0.27 30.48 -1.32
CA ALA A 505 0.83 30.10 -0.03
C ALA A 505 2.12 30.89 0.23
N HIS A 506 2.09 31.81 1.20
CA HIS A 506 3.28 32.57 1.60
C HIS A 506 4.03 31.85 2.72
N ILE A 507 5.01 31.02 2.37
CA ILE A 507 5.96 30.46 3.34
C ILE A 507 7.00 31.54 3.66
N ARG A 508 6.83 32.25 4.80
CA ARG A 508 7.67 33.39 5.20
C ARG A 508 9.00 33.01 5.87
N SER A 509 9.24 31.71 6.08
CA SER A 509 10.43 31.14 6.72
C SER A 509 11.49 30.74 5.66
N ARG A 510 12.21 29.63 5.87
CA ARG A 510 13.17 29.01 4.96
C ARG A 510 12.59 27.73 4.40
N LEU A 511 12.56 27.63 3.06
CA LEU A 511 12.49 26.34 2.38
C LEU A 511 13.93 25.86 2.19
N ALA A 512 14.33 24.82 2.93
CA ALA A 512 15.66 24.25 2.83
C ALA A 512 15.58 22.87 2.17
N LEU A 513 16.38 22.66 1.13
CA LEU A 513 16.56 21.34 0.51
C LEU A 513 17.81 20.69 1.06
N SER A 514 17.72 19.43 1.44
CA SER A 514 18.90 18.60 1.62
C SER A 514 19.55 18.37 0.24
N SER A 515 20.88 18.29 0.14
CA SER A 515 21.54 17.95 -1.12
C SER A 515 21.39 16.45 -1.37
N PRO A 516 20.96 15.97 -2.57
CA PRO A 516 20.99 16.66 -3.87
C PRO A 516 19.67 17.31 -4.32
N GLY A 517 18.78 17.62 -3.38
CA GLY A 517 17.42 18.02 -3.68
C GLY A 517 17.25 19.26 -4.53
N ALA A 518 16.17 19.30 -5.32
CA ALA A 518 15.87 20.35 -6.27
C ALA A 518 14.40 20.77 -6.18
N ILE A 519 14.08 22.03 -6.49
CA ILE A 519 12.69 22.51 -6.56
C ILE A 519 12.32 22.74 -8.02
N ASN A 520 11.20 22.17 -8.46
CA ASN A 520 10.56 22.49 -9.73
C ASN A 520 9.19 23.09 -9.49
N ILE A 521 9.00 24.33 -9.94
CA ILE A 521 7.73 25.06 -9.83
C ILE A 521 7.04 24.97 -11.19
N GLY A 522 5.96 24.20 -11.24
CA GLY A 522 5.10 24.07 -12.41
C GLY A 522 4.39 25.38 -12.75
N SER A 523 3.95 25.51 -14.01
CA SER A 523 3.22 26.69 -14.49
C SER A 523 1.85 26.90 -13.82
N ASN A 524 1.32 25.88 -13.13
CA ASN A 524 0.13 25.94 -12.29
C ASN A 524 0.43 26.39 -10.84
N GLY A 525 1.67 26.72 -10.51
CA GLY A 525 2.09 27.07 -9.15
C GLY A 525 2.38 25.86 -8.25
N GLY A 526 2.22 24.63 -8.74
CA GLY A 526 2.61 23.42 -8.01
C GLY A 526 4.13 23.34 -7.83
N MET A 527 4.59 23.00 -6.64
CA MET A 527 6.02 22.91 -6.33
C MET A 527 6.38 21.45 -6.02
N ILE A 528 7.26 20.87 -6.84
CA ILE A 528 7.81 19.52 -6.65
C ILE A 528 9.20 19.68 -6.04
N ILE A 529 9.46 18.97 -4.94
CA ILE A 529 10.76 18.89 -4.31
C ILE A 529 11.36 17.50 -4.59
N TYR A 530 12.51 17.49 -5.28
CA TYR A 530 13.39 16.34 -5.51
C TYR A 530 14.40 16.23 -4.39
#